data_AF-A0A2T4ARV0-F1
#
_entry.id   AF-A0A2T4ARV0-F1
#
_cell.length_a   1.000
_cell.length_b   1.000
_cell.length_c   1.000
_cell.angle_alpha   90.00
_cell.angle_beta   90.00
_cell.angle_gamma   90.00
#
_symmetry.space_group_name_H-M   'P 1'
#
loop_
_entity.id
_entity.type
_entity.pdbx_description
1 polymer ?
#
loop_
_entity_poly.entity_id
_entity_poly.type
_entity_poly.pdbx_seq_one_letter_code
_entity_poly.pdbx_strand_id
1 'polypeptide(L)'
;MPTAKAQVNDKRLEAVINKESYLGEPPTDRELIRARYVLASSWEVYPLALEDPAILDDIRKQHHVWITRVRETQAWDIYSESASGLQEAVHAFNQTVHDLRLQKELLATVLVVQKSSRVTEDARISVAPNSRPEVTTPLSGSSDIKRTAAKLLQTLRPHLLNSTECAMSVDSELRMRVDFGEVKIFVKYKGMNKVLTYDEFTEAAKSFSIRGGIGLFDRLNELKLSNHVIKYLLALEGDNGLRLDHNTIRRTYALTLGLQWKEVYVEGCENGSFDTLRAKMGIACPTKWLNWVMATPDMRLDWSIRADAYDFESVPDGINKLINELSLIPATYEETDDFLKPGEVIVGQAGPWKDKISETRLKTTFAVELQGTPYMLEISITQIWKGLKTRSPAKLAWGIQLYGKHWDSAMNQVNPHSRRKDWGEGQKNVWVGTDPDLGRRFRSFLEVVLQLQQHVEDVPPLILEEDEDLSTVANV
;
A
#
# COMPACT_ATOMS: atom_id res chain seq x y z
N MET A 1 23.22 -50.95 31.38
CA MET A 1 22.03 -50.97 30.50
C MET A 1 21.14 -49.79 30.89
N PRO A 2 20.78 -48.90 29.95
CA PRO A 2 19.88 -47.79 30.25
C PRO A 2 18.49 -48.32 30.61
N THR A 3 17.86 -47.75 31.62
CA THR A 3 16.55 -48.16 32.11
C THR A 3 15.45 -47.77 31.12
N ALA A 4 14.36 -48.54 31.06
CA ALA A 4 13.22 -48.26 30.18
C ALA A 4 12.66 -46.82 30.34
N LYS A 5 12.76 -46.23 31.55
CA LYS A 5 12.41 -44.83 31.79
C LYS A 5 13.35 -43.83 31.12
N ALA A 6 14.65 -44.11 31.07
CA ALA A 6 15.63 -43.27 30.37
C ALA A 6 15.38 -43.31 28.85
N GLN A 7 15.13 -44.50 28.29
CA GLN A 7 14.82 -44.65 26.86
C GLN A 7 13.51 -43.96 26.44
N VAL A 8 12.50 -43.92 27.32
CA VAL A 8 11.24 -43.19 27.06
C VAL A 8 11.45 -41.66 27.16
N ASN A 9 12.34 -41.20 28.02
CA ASN A 9 12.66 -39.77 28.15
C ASN A 9 13.54 -39.30 26.98
N ASP A 10 14.48 -40.12 26.52
CA ASP A 10 15.31 -39.86 25.33
C ASP A 10 14.44 -39.81 24.06
N LYS A 11 13.49 -40.74 23.90
CA LYS A 11 12.50 -40.68 22.80
C LYS A 11 11.61 -39.44 22.86
N ARG A 12 11.27 -38.96 24.06
CA ARG A 12 10.53 -37.69 24.24
C ARG A 12 11.38 -36.48 23.89
N LEU A 13 12.67 -36.49 24.21
CA LEU A 13 13.62 -35.43 23.84
C LEU A 13 13.91 -35.43 22.32
N GLU A 14 14.07 -36.59 21.69
CA GLU A 14 14.20 -36.72 20.22
C GLU A 14 12.96 -36.23 19.47
N ALA A 15 11.75 -36.50 19.98
CA ALA A 15 10.51 -36.00 19.39
C ALA A 15 10.35 -34.46 19.50
N VAL A 16 10.97 -33.84 20.51
CA VAL A 16 11.01 -32.37 20.66
C VAL A 16 12.09 -31.76 19.75
N ILE A 17 13.21 -32.45 19.54
CA ILE A 17 14.29 -32.05 18.62
C ILE A 17 13.86 -32.18 17.13
N ASN A 18 12.97 -33.12 16.80
CA ASN A 18 12.43 -33.32 15.44
C ASN A 18 11.38 -32.28 14.99
N LYS A 19 11.01 -31.28 15.79
CA LYS A 19 10.04 -30.27 15.31
C LYS A 19 10.61 -29.34 14.22
N GLU A 20 11.93 -29.19 14.16
CA GLU A 20 12.61 -28.45 13.08
C GLU A 20 12.86 -29.29 11.82
N SER A 21 12.75 -30.63 11.88
CA SER A 21 13.08 -31.51 10.74
C SER A 21 12.08 -31.46 9.58
N TYR A 22 10.87 -30.94 9.83
CA TYR A 22 9.79 -30.92 8.85
C TYR A 22 9.73 -29.62 8.02
N LEU A 23 10.58 -28.64 8.32
CA LEU A 23 10.66 -27.36 7.59
C LEU A 23 11.56 -27.42 6.35
N GLY A 24 12.39 -28.46 6.23
CA GLY A 24 13.30 -28.68 5.12
C GLY A 24 12.70 -29.54 4.00
N GLU A 25 13.58 -30.01 3.11
CA GLU A 25 13.23 -31.01 2.10
C GLU A 25 12.92 -32.37 2.75
N PRO A 26 12.04 -33.19 2.14
CA PRO A 26 11.77 -34.53 2.63
C PRO A 26 13.04 -35.40 2.62
N PRO A 27 13.22 -36.26 3.63
CA PRO A 27 14.34 -37.19 3.68
C PRO A 27 14.29 -38.19 2.51
N THR A 28 15.45 -38.52 1.95
CA THR A 28 15.58 -39.43 0.79
C THR A 28 15.79 -40.89 1.19
N ASP A 29 16.10 -41.14 2.46
CA ASP A 29 16.42 -42.43 3.06
C ASP A 29 15.21 -43.12 3.72
N ARG A 30 14.02 -42.51 3.66
CA ARG A 30 12.78 -43.03 4.27
C ARG A 30 11.72 -43.35 3.24
N GLU A 31 10.91 -44.37 3.52
CA GLU A 31 9.71 -44.65 2.74
C GLU A 31 8.61 -43.65 3.13
N LEU A 32 8.29 -42.73 2.20
CA LEU A 32 7.29 -41.69 2.39
C LEU A 32 6.10 -41.90 1.47
N ILE A 33 4.89 -41.71 2.01
CA ILE A 33 3.67 -41.64 1.23
C ILE A 33 3.52 -40.22 0.71
N ARG A 34 3.16 -40.08 -0.57
CA ARG A 34 3.08 -38.80 -1.25
C ARG A 34 1.67 -38.55 -1.78
N ALA A 35 1.12 -37.38 -1.48
CA ALA A 35 -0.03 -36.82 -2.20
C ALA A 35 0.43 -35.61 -3.01
N ARG A 36 -0.09 -35.47 -4.23
CA ARG A 36 0.12 -34.27 -5.06
C ARG A 36 -1.16 -33.47 -5.12
N TYR A 37 -1.09 -32.24 -4.65
CA TYR A 37 -2.18 -31.29 -4.70
C TYR A 37 -1.96 -30.31 -5.85
N VAL A 38 -2.95 -30.14 -6.74
CA VAL A 38 -2.81 -29.32 -7.96
C VAL A 38 -3.85 -28.20 -7.93
N LEU A 39 -3.39 -26.96 -8.04
CA LEU A 39 -4.25 -25.79 -8.19
C LEU A 39 -4.38 -25.37 -9.66
N ALA A 40 -5.55 -24.85 -10.01
CA ALA A 40 -5.77 -24.23 -11.31
C ALA A 40 -4.88 -22.98 -11.44
N SER A 41 -4.23 -22.84 -12.59
CA SER A 41 -3.33 -21.71 -12.90
C SER A 41 -4.06 -20.40 -13.18
N SER A 42 -5.39 -20.36 -13.09
CA SER A 42 -6.11 -19.09 -13.25
C SER A 42 -5.77 -18.19 -12.07
N TRP A 43 -5.27 -17.01 -12.39
CA TRP A 43 -4.91 -15.99 -11.41
C TRP A 43 -6.12 -15.62 -10.51
N GLU A 44 -7.36 -15.86 -10.97
CA GLU A 44 -8.61 -15.73 -10.21
C GLU A 44 -8.69 -16.70 -9.02
N VAL A 45 -8.15 -17.91 -9.16
CA VAL A 45 -8.33 -19.04 -8.23
C VAL A 45 -7.07 -19.33 -7.42
N TYR A 46 -5.91 -18.84 -7.85
CA TYR A 46 -4.64 -19.03 -7.15
C TYR A 46 -4.40 -17.97 -6.05
N PRO A 47 -4.16 -18.38 -4.79
CA PRO A 47 -3.73 -17.48 -3.73
C PRO A 47 -2.20 -17.29 -3.77
N LEU A 48 -1.74 -16.09 -4.15
CA LEU A 48 -0.32 -15.72 -4.24
C LEU A 48 0.45 -15.89 -2.92
N ALA A 49 -0.25 -15.81 -1.79
CA ALA A 49 0.36 -16.01 -0.47
C ALA A 49 1.02 -17.40 -0.34
N LEU A 50 0.52 -18.44 -1.03
CA LEU A 50 1.14 -19.77 -1.05
C LEU A 50 2.54 -19.82 -1.69
N GLU A 51 2.99 -18.73 -2.30
CA GLU A 51 4.38 -18.61 -2.76
C GLU A 51 5.36 -18.41 -1.62
N ASP A 52 4.91 -17.90 -0.47
CA ASP A 52 5.69 -17.89 0.76
C ASP A 52 5.62 -19.28 1.42
N PRO A 53 6.74 -20.03 1.50
CA PRO A 53 6.76 -21.32 2.15
C PRO A 53 6.34 -21.22 3.62
N ALA A 54 6.58 -20.11 4.32
CA ALA A 54 6.32 -19.98 5.75
C ALA A 54 4.82 -20.15 6.11
N ILE A 55 3.91 -19.85 5.19
CA ILE A 55 2.46 -20.03 5.38
C ILE A 55 2.08 -21.47 5.70
N LEU A 56 2.88 -22.43 5.26
CA LEU A 56 2.61 -23.86 5.44
C LEU A 56 3.36 -24.47 6.63
N ASP A 57 4.16 -23.68 7.36
CA ASP A 57 5.00 -24.17 8.45
C ASP A 57 4.19 -24.75 9.60
N ASP A 58 3.06 -24.14 9.92
CA ASP A 58 2.19 -24.64 10.98
C ASP A 58 1.62 -26.02 10.61
N ILE A 59 1.22 -26.22 9.35
CA ILE A 59 0.76 -27.52 8.85
C ILE A 59 1.90 -28.55 8.93
N ARG A 60 3.12 -28.17 8.48
CA ARG A 60 4.30 -29.04 8.54
C ARG A 60 4.60 -29.48 9.97
N LYS A 61 4.60 -28.56 10.92
CA LYS A 61 4.89 -28.80 12.33
C LYS A 61 3.79 -29.60 13.03
N GLN A 62 2.53 -29.24 12.78
CA GLN A 62 1.38 -29.83 13.47
C GLN A 62 1.10 -31.27 13.01
N HIS A 63 1.21 -31.53 11.70
CA HIS A 63 0.90 -32.83 11.13
C HIS A 63 2.15 -33.68 10.81
N HIS A 64 3.35 -33.19 11.15
CA HIS A 64 4.63 -33.88 10.93
C HIS A 64 4.81 -34.33 9.47
N VAL A 65 4.63 -33.37 8.55
CA VAL A 65 4.69 -33.59 7.10
C VAL A 65 5.70 -32.66 6.45
N TRP A 66 6.24 -33.10 5.30
CA TRP A 66 7.01 -32.21 4.42
C TRP A 66 6.12 -31.75 3.28
N ILE A 67 6.07 -30.44 3.04
CA ILE A 67 5.28 -29.86 1.94
C ILE A 67 6.23 -29.09 1.04
N THR A 68 6.40 -29.56 -0.19
CA THR A 68 7.29 -28.95 -1.18
C THR A 68 6.54 -28.53 -2.43
N ARG A 69 6.92 -27.39 -3.00
CA ARG A 69 6.36 -26.93 -4.27
C ARG A 69 7.02 -27.68 -5.41
N VAL A 70 6.22 -28.16 -6.35
CA VAL A 70 6.70 -28.72 -7.60
C VAL A 70 7.15 -27.55 -8.47
N ARG A 71 8.46 -27.47 -8.73
CA ARG A 71 9.08 -26.34 -9.47
C ARG A 71 8.31 -25.98 -10.73
N GLU A 72 8.13 -24.68 -10.93
CA GLU A 72 7.51 -24.09 -12.14
C GLU A 72 6.07 -24.55 -12.41
N THR A 73 5.41 -25.12 -11.41
CA THR A 73 3.99 -25.48 -11.48
C THR A 73 3.21 -24.89 -10.30
N GLN A 74 1.90 -25.08 -10.32
CA GLN A 74 1.00 -24.78 -9.21
C GLN A 74 0.56 -26.06 -8.49
N ALA A 75 1.52 -26.97 -8.34
CA ALA A 75 1.34 -28.21 -7.61
C ALA A 75 2.27 -28.25 -6.39
N TRP A 76 1.79 -28.91 -5.33
CA TRP A 76 2.53 -29.17 -4.11
C TRP A 76 2.53 -30.67 -3.84
N ASP A 77 3.69 -31.19 -3.48
CA ASP A 77 3.83 -32.54 -2.98
C ASP A 77 3.83 -32.50 -1.46
N ILE A 78 2.95 -33.28 -0.85
CA ILE A 78 2.84 -33.47 0.60
C ILE A 78 3.32 -34.88 0.90
N TYR A 79 4.36 -34.99 1.73
CA TYR A 79 4.97 -36.25 2.13
C TYR A 79 4.70 -36.52 3.60
N SER A 80 4.35 -37.76 3.93
CA SER A 80 4.18 -38.21 5.30
C SER A 80 4.64 -39.65 5.47
N GLU A 81 5.04 -40.00 6.69
CA GLU A 81 5.33 -41.39 7.08
C GLU A 81 4.04 -42.20 7.34
N SER A 82 2.88 -41.55 7.42
CA SER A 82 1.60 -42.21 7.69
C SER A 82 0.46 -41.73 6.79
N ALA A 83 -0.46 -42.63 6.46
CA ALA A 83 -1.63 -42.28 5.65
C ALA A 83 -2.59 -41.33 6.38
N SER A 84 -2.73 -41.47 7.71
CA SER A 84 -3.56 -40.58 8.54
C SER A 84 -2.98 -39.17 8.61
N GLY A 85 -1.67 -39.03 8.86
CA GLY A 85 -1.00 -37.73 8.86
C GLY A 85 -1.06 -37.05 7.49
N LEU A 86 -0.95 -37.82 6.41
CA LEU A 86 -1.13 -37.31 5.05
C LEU A 86 -2.55 -36.79 4.79
N GLN A 87 -3.58 -37.52 5.22
CA GLN A 87 -4.98 -37.10 5.06
C GLN A 87 -5.30 -35.82 5.82
N GLU A 88 -4.87 -35.73 7.08
CA GLU A 88 -5.07 -34.52 7.89
C GLU A 88 -4.31 -33.32 7.31
N ALA A 89 -3.07 -33.52 6.86
CA ALA A 89 -2.29 -32.46 6.23
C ALA A 89 -2.90 -31.99 4.91
N VAL A 90 -3.40 -32.89 4.06
CA VAL A 90 -4.11 -32.52 2.82
C VAL A 90 -5.38 -31.74 3.15
N HIS A 91 -6.14 -32.14 4.17
CA HIS A 91 -7.32 -31.41 4.61
C HIS A 91 -6.97 -30.00 5.12
N ALA A 92 -5.96 -29.88 5.98
CA ALA A 92 -5.48 -28.59 6.48
C ALA A 92 -4.98 -27.70 5.34
N PHE A 93 -4.23 -28.26 4.39
CA PHE A 93 -3.78 -27.54 3.19
C PHE A 93 -4.97 -27.02 2.37
N ASN A 94 -6.00 -27.84 2.15
CA ASN A 94 -7.22 -27.43 1.45
C ASN A 94 -7.94 -26.30 2.16
N GLN A 95 -8.02 -26.38 3.49
CA GLN A 95 -8.62 -25.32 4.30
C GLN A 95 -7.81 -24.03 4.18
N THR A 96 -6.47 -24.08 4.27
CA THR A 96 -5.61 -22.90 4.06
C THR A 96 -5.79 -22.31 2.66
N VAL A 97 -5.84 -23.13 1.61
CA VAL A 97 -6.12 -22.63 0.24
C VAL A 97 -7.48 -21.93 0.19
N HIS A 98 -8.50 -22.52 0.81
CA HIS A 98 -9.85 -21.95 0.86
C HIS A 98 -9.87 -20.62 1.61
N ASP A 99 -9.25 -20.57 2.79
CA ASP A 99 -9.17 -19.38 3.63
C ASP A 99 -8.41 -18.25 2.92
N LEU A 100 -7.30 -18.57 2.24
CA LEU A 100 -6.55 -17.60 1.43
C LEU A 100 -7.35 -17.07 0.24
N ARG A 101 -8.24 -17.89 -0.35
CA ARG A 101 -9.16 -17.43 -1.40
C ARG A 101 -10.24 -16.52 -0.84
N LEU A 102 -10.86 -16.89 0.28
CA LEU A 102 -11.83 -16.04 0.97
C LEU A 102 -11.19 -14.72 1.40
N GLN A 103 -9.97 -14.77 1.93
CA GLN A 103 -9.19 -13.58 2.26
C GLN A 103 -8.95 -12.73 1.01
N LYS A 104 -8.58 -13.32 -0.13
CA LYS A 104 -8.43 -12.57 -1.38
C LYS A 104 -9.72 -11.89 -1.82
N GLU A 105 -10.88 -12.52 -1.65
CA GLU A 105 -12.19 -11.91 -1.97
C GLU A 105 -12.54 -10.79 -0.98
N LEU A 106 -12.29 -10.99 0.32
CA LEU A 106 -12.51 -9.98 1.36
C LEU A 106 -11.56 -8.78 1.23
N LEU A 107 -10.32 -9.03 0.79
CA LEU A 107 -9.28 -8.05 0.55
C LEU A 107 -9.26 -7.54 -0.91
N ALA A 108 -10.24 -7.94 -1.71
CA ALA A 108 -10.34 -7.47 -3.08
C ALA A 108 -10.48 -5.94 -3.10
N THR A 109 -9.88 -5.32 -4.11
CA THR A 109 -10.01 -3.88 -4.29
C THR A 109 -11.47 -3.54 -4.53
N VAL A 110 -12.06 -2.68 -3.71
CA VAL A 110 -13.39 -2.12 -3.96
C VAL A 110 -13.23 -0.94 -4.91
N LEU A 111 -13.58 -1.12 -6.19
CA LEU A 111 -13.56 -0.03 -7.15
C LEU A 111 -14.93 0.63 -7.24
N VAL A 112 -14.99 1.94 -6.98
CA VAL A 112 -16.19 2.76 -7.14
C VAL A 112 -15.92 3.85 -8.17
N VAL A 113 -16.89 4.08 -9.04
CA VAL A 113 -16.86 5.23 -9.96
C VAL A 113 -17.50 6.41 -9.26
N GLN A 114 -16.71 7.46 -9.00
CA GLN A 114 -17.20 8.73 -8.51
C GLN A 114 -17.70 9.55 -9.69
N LYS A 115 -18.96 10.01 -9.60
CA LYS A 115 -19.57 10.94 -10.55
C LYS A 115 -19.81 12.27 -9.85
N SER A 116 -19.09 13.33 -10.22
CA SER A 116 -19.36 14.66 -9.67
C SER A 116 -20.70 15.21 -10.16
N SER A 117 -21.17 16.27 -9.51
CA SER A 117 -22.37 17.01 -9.96
C SER A 117 -22.18 17.71 -11.30
N ARG A 118 -20.95 17.89 -11.78
CA ARG A 118 -20.66 18.60 -13.04
C ARG A 118 -20.97 17.76 -14.29
N VAL A 119 -21.09 16.46 -14.10
CA VAL A 119 -21.24 15.47 -15.17
C VAL A 119 -22.70 15.41 -15.63
N THR A 120 -22.91 15.64 -16.93
CA THR A 120 -24.22 15.50 -17.58
C THR A 120 -24.63 14.04 -17.75
N GLU A 121 -25.90 13.77 -18.07
CA GLU A 121 -26.39 12.40 -18.26
C GLU A 121 -25.83 11.73 -19.52
N ASP A 122 -25.55 12.52 -20.56
CA ASP A 122 -24.98 12.07 -21.83
C ASP A 122 -23.45 11.94 -21.81
N ALA A 123 -22.82 12.22 -20.67
CA ALA A 123 -21.38 12.20 -20.54
C ALA A 123 -20.77 10.85 -20.90
N ARG A 124 -19.67 10.91 -21.67
CA ARG A 124 -18.98 9.75 -22.21
C ARG A 124 -17.58 9.64 -21.63
N ILE A 125 -17.20 8.43 -21.25
CA ILE A 125 -15.89 8.08 -20.71
C ILE A 125 -15.11 7.32 -21.78
N SER A 126 -13.96 7.84 -22.17
CA SER A 126 -13.00 7.14 -23.01
C SER A 126 -12.19 6.15 -22.19
N VAL A 127 -12.03 4.94 -22.70
CA VAL A 127 -11.26 3.87 -22.05
C VAL A 127 -10.30 3.22 -23.04
N ALA A 128 -9.01 3.25 -22.68
CA ALA A 128 -7.93 2.60 -23.41
C ALA A 128 -6.98 1.84 -22.47
N PRO A 129 -6.36 0.74 -22.94
CA PRO A 129 -5.33 0.03 -22.16
C PRO A 129 -4.13 0.94 -21.83
N ASN A 130 -3.60 0.79 -20.61
CA ASN A 130 -2.51 1.58 -20.03
C ASN A 130 -2.78 3.09 -19.97
N SER A 131 -4.03 3.50 -20.10
CA SER A 131 -4.45 4.89 -20.03
C SER A 131 -5.45 5.09 -18.90
N ARG A 132 -5.52 6.34 -18.43
CA ARG A 132 -6.53 6.77 -17.48
C ARG A 132 -7.89 6.90 -18.18
N PRO A 133 -8.99 6.43 -17.58
CA PRO A 133 -10.34 6.73 -18.06
C PRO A 133 -10.65 8.22 -17.91
N GLU A 134 -11.15 8.85 -18.96
CA GLU A 134 -11.39 10.31 -18.97
C GLU A 134 -12.74 10.63 -19.60
N VAL A 135 -13.42 11.63 -19.04
CA VAL A 135 -14.64 12.18 -19.65
C VAL A 135 -14.27 12.99 -20.89
N THR A 136 -14.91 12.67 -22.01
CA THR A 136 -14.71 13.38 -23.28
C THR A 136 -15.71 14.49 -23.54
N THR A 137 -16.77 14.57 -22.74
CA THR A 137 -17.83 15.58 -22.86
C THR A 137 -17.55 16.77 -21.95
N PRO A 138 -17.89 18.01 -22.37
CA PRO A 138 -17.74 19.18 -21.51
C PRO A 138 -18.49 19.02 -20.18
N LEU A 139 -17.83 19.40 -19.09
CA LEU A 139 -18.43 19.45 -17.76
C LEU A 139 -19.16 20.77 -17.57
N SER A 140 -20.23 20.79 -16.77
CA SER A 140 -21.09 21.97 -16.59
C SER A 140 -21.37 22.27 -15.13
N GLY A 141 -21.41 23.56 -14.77
CA GLY A 141 -21.72 24.01 -13.41
C GLY A 141 -20.59 23.81 -12.39
N SER A 142 -20.92 24.05 -11.12
CA SER A 142 -19.99 23.91 -9.99
C SER A 142 -20.07 22.52 -9.34
N SER A 143 -18.98 22.13 -8.67
CA SER A 143 -18.89 20.88 -7.93
C SER A 143 -19.65 21.00 -6.59
N ASP A 144 -20.66 20.15 -6.40
CA ASP A 144 -21.38 19.97 -5.14
C ASP A 144 -20.75 18.81 -4.37
N ILE A 145 -19.79 19.17 -3.54
CA ILE A 145 -18.99 18.23 -2.75
C ILE A 145 -19.89 17.46 -1.77
N LYS A 146 -20.85 18.13 -1.13
CA LYS A 146 -21.74 17.50 -0.13
C LYS A 146 -22.64 16.46 -0.78
N ARG A 147 -23.17 16.73 -1.97
CA ARG A 147 -23.98 15.78 -2.73
C ARG A 147 -23.14 14.60 -3.23
N THR A 148 -21.92 14.87 -3.69
CA THR A 148 -20.98 13.83 -4.15
C THR A 148 -20.59 12.90 -2.99
N ALA A 149 -20.25 13.46 -1.82
CA ALA A 149 -19.95 12.71 -0.61
C ALA A 149 -21.13 11.83 -0.15
N ALA A 150 -22.36 12.36 -0.21
CA ALA A 150 -23.56 11.59 0.16
C ALA A 150 -23.79 10.38 -0.76
N LYS A 151 -23.57 10.54 -2.07
CA LYS A 151 -23.66 9.43 -3.04
C LYS A 151 -22.57 8.38 -2.79
N LEU A 152 -21.33 8.81 -2.58
CA LEU A 152 -20.22 7.90 -2.26
C LEU A 152 -20.47 7.14 -0.97
N LEU A 153 -20.96 7.81 0.08
CA LEU A 153 -21.35 7.15 1.33
C LEU A 153 -22.39 6.06 1.08
N GLN A 154 -23.41 6.33 0.26
CA GLN A 154 -24.45 5.33 -0.05
C GLN A 154 -23.84 4.07 -0.68
N THR A 155 -22.88 4.22 -1.59
CA THR A 155 -22.19 3.11 -2.24
C THR A 155 -21.23 2.38 -1.29
N LEU A 156 -20.51 3.12 -0.44
CA LEU A 156 -19.46 2.56 0.43
C LEU A 156 -19.98 2.01 1.75
N ARG A 157 -21.18 2.41 2.20
CA ARG A 157 -21.74 2.01 3.49
C ARG A 157 -21.77 0.50 3.73
N PRO A 158 -22.14 -0.36 2.75
CA PRO A 158 -22.08 -1.82 2.93
C PRO A 158 -20.66 -2.34 3.14
N HIS A 159 -19.66 -1.69 2.53
CA HIS A 159 -18.25 -2.08 2.64
C HIS A 159 -17.62 -1.58 3.95
N LEU A 160 -18.09 -0.45 4.48
CA LEU A 160 -17.51 0.20 5.66
C LEU A 160 -17.49 -0.71 6.88
N LEU A 161 -18.62 -1.30 7.27
CA LEU A 161 -18.66 -2.17 8.44
C LEU A 161 -17.83 -3.44 8.23
N ASN A 162 -18.01 -4.12 7.10
CA ASN A 162 -17.32 -5.38 6.83
C ASN A 162 -15.79 -5.22 6.74
N SER A 163 -15.31 -4.19 6.03
CA SER A 163 -13.86 -3.99 5.83
C SER A 163 -13.18 -3.58 7.14
N THR A 164 -13.86 -2.80 7.97
CA THR A 164 -13.31 -2.34 9.25
C THR A 164 -13.32 -3.43 10.31
N GLU A 165 -14.35 -4.29 10.35
CA GLU A 165 -14.34 -5.49 11.20
C GLU A 165 -13.20 -6.44 10.85
N CYS A 166 -12.94 -6.65 9.55
CA CYS A 166 -11.80 -7.45 9.09
C CYS A 166 -10.46 -6.80 9.46
N ALA A 167 -10.31 -5.49 9.31
CA ALA A 167 -9.11 -4.79 9.73
C ALA A 167 -8.88 -4.88 11.26
N MET A 168 -9.95 -4.86 12.05
CA MET A 168 -9.87 -4.96 13.51
C MET A 168 -9.44 -6.35 14.02
N SER A 169 -9.53 -7.40 13.20
CA SER A 169 -9.06 -8.75 13.56
C SER A 169 -7.59 -9.02 13.22
N VAL A 170 -6.90 -8.06 12.61
CA VAL A 170 -5.48 -8.19 12.22
C VAL A 170 -4.58 -8.01 13.44
N ASP A 171 -3.62 -8.91 13.63
CA ASP A 171 -2.66 -8.83 14.75
C ASP A 171 -1.44 -7.92 14.47
N SER A 172 -1.14 -7.63 13.19
CA SER A 172 -0.04 -6.79 12.72
C SER A 172 -0.29 -5.28 12.89
N GLU A 173 0.75 -4.44 12.77
CA GLU A 173 0.59 -2.97 12.76
C GLU A 173 -0.17 -2.54 11.50
N LEU A 174 -1.32 -1.87 11.63
CA LEU A 174 -2.04 -1.28 10.51
C LEU A 174 -1.63 0.18 10.32
N ARG A 175 -1.49 0.60 9.06
CA ARG A 175 -1.33 2.02 8.69
C ARG A 175 -2.30 2.38 7.58
N MET A 176 -3.11 3.41 7.84
CA MET A 176 -4.15 3.88 6.93
C MET A 176 -3.70 5.15 6.23
N ARG A 177 -4.02 5.26 4.95
CA ARG A 177 -3.77 6.47 4.17
C ARG A 177 -4.76 6.61 3.04
N VAL A 178 -4.93 7.84 2.59
CA VAL A 178 -5.53 8.15 1.31
C VAL A 178 -4.41 8.51 0.35
N ASP A 179 -4.38 7.87 -0.81
CA ASP A 179 -3.44 8.20 -1.88
C ASP A 179 -4.23 8.77 -3.05
N PHE A 180 -3.71 9.83 -3.67
CA PHE A 180 -4.25 10.30 -4.96
C PHE A 180 -3.30 9.95 -6.09
N GLY A 181 -3.86 9.71 -7.27
CA GLY A 181 -3.11 9.24 -8.41
C GLY A 181 -3.97 9.07 -9.65
N GLU A 182 -3.55 8.17 -10.53
CA GLU A 182 -4.25 7.86 -11.77
C GLU A 182 -4.67 6.39 -11.80
N VAL A 183 -5.96 6.14 -11.94
CA VAL A 183 -6.52 4.81 -12.19
C VAL A 183 -6.25 4.45 -13.64
N LYS A 184 -5.54 3.36 -13.88
CA LYS A 184 -5.20 2.87 -15.22
C LYS A 184 -5.76 1.48 -15.44
N ILE A 185 -6.27 1.25 -16.65
CA ILE A 185 -6.82 -0.06 -17.06
C ILE A 185 -5.75 -0.81 -17.85
N PHE A 186 -5.28 -1.95 -17.34
CA PHE A 186 -4.23 -2.77 -17.96
C PHE A 186 -4.79 -3.81 -18.90
N VAL A 187 -5.92 -4.42 -18.51
CA VAL A 187 -6.51 -5.55 -19.21
C VAL A 187 -7.91 -5.15 -19.62
N LYS A 188 -8.15 -5.05 -20.93
CA LYS A 188 -9.49 -4.79 -21.45
C LYS A 188 -10.22 -6.12 -21.64
N TYR A 189 -11.42 -6.26 -21.07
CA TYR A 189 -12.26 -7.44 -21.31
C TYR A 189 -12.76 -7.47 -22.75
N LYS A 190 -12.82 -8.67 -23.34
CA LYS A 190 -13.34 -8.90 -24.68
C LYS A 190 -14.79 -8.40 -24.76
N GLY A 191 -15.08 -7.49 -25.70
CA GLY A 191 -16.41 -6.89 -25.88
C GLY A 191 -16.64 -5.56 -25.16
N MET A 192 -15.70 -5.08 -24.34
CA MET A 192 -15.83 -3.75 -23.74
C MET A 192 -15.68 -2.65 -24.81
N ASN A 193 -16.61 -1.69 -24.86
CA ASN A 193 -16.50 -0.57 -25.79
C ASN A 193 -15.31 0.34 -25.44
N LYS A 194 -14.84 1.13 -26.41
CA LYS A 194 -13.81 2.16 -26.15
C LYS A 194 -14.37 3.41 -25.49
N VAL A 195 -15.68 3.61 -25.62
CA VAL A 195 -16.41 4.75 -25.07
C VAL A 195 -17.60 4.16 -24.33
N LEU A 196 -17.78 4.60 -23.09
CA LEU A 196 -18.81 4.10 -22.17
C LEU A 196 -19.61 5.28 -21.60
N THR A 197 -20.85 5.06 -21.21
CA THR A 197 -21.54 5.94 -20.27
C THR A 197 -20.98 5.76 -18.86
N TYR A 198 -21.34 6.65 -17.93
CA TYR A 198 -21.02 6.47 -16.51
C TYR A 198 -21.59 5.17 -15.93
N ASP A 199 -22.80 4.79 -16.30
CA ASP A 199 -23.43 3.57 -15.80
C ASP A 199 -22.75 2.32 -16.36
N GLU A 200 -22.42 2.31 -17.65
CA GLU A 200 -21.65 1.25 -18.29
C GLU A 200 -20.26 1.10 -17.65
N PHE A 201 -19.59 2.22 -17.36
CA PHE A 201 -18.29 2.20 -16.70
C PHE A 201 -18.39 1.75 -15.24
N THR A 202 -19.43 2.15 -14.52
CA THR A 202 -19.71 1.69 -13.14
C THR A 202 -19.94 0.19 -13.10
N GLU A 203 -20.64 -0.38 -14.09
CA GLU A 203 -20.83 -1.83 -14.18
C GLU A 203 -19.52 -2.55 -14.54
N ALA A 204 -18.72 -1.99 -15.45
CA ALA A 204 -17.39 -2.52 -15.76
C ALA A 204 -16.45 -2.49 -14.54
N ALA A 205 -16.53 -1.45 -13.70
CA ALA A 205 -15.74 -1.29 -12.48
C ALA A 205 -15.93 -2.44 -11.48
N LYS A 206 -17.16 -2.96 -11.34
CA LYS A 206 -17.44 -4.14 -10.52
C LYS A 206 -16.69 -5.37 -11.02
N SER A 207 -16.63 -5.55 -12.34
CA SER A 207 -15.88 -6.64 -12.95
C SER A 207 -14.38 -6.51 -12.67
N PHE A 208 -13.80 -5.32 -12.79
CA PHE A 208 -12.39 -5.08 -12.47
C PHE A 208 -12.04 -5.30 -10.99
N SER A 209 -12.96 -5.04 -10.07
CA SER A 209 -12.76 -5.30 -8.63
C SER A 209 -12.49 -6.79 -8.35
N ILE A 210 -13.18 -7.68 -9.07
CA ILE A 210 -13.08 -9.13 -8.92
C ILE A 210 -11.97 -9.70 -9.80
N ARG A 211 -11.92 -9.27 -11.06
CA ARG A 211 -11.05 -9.80 -12.13
C ARG A 211 -9.72 -9.06 -12.27
N GLY A 212 -9.42 -8.11 -11.40
CA GLY A 212 -8.22 -7.29 -11.50
C GLY A 212 -8.17 -6.51 -12.83
N GLY A 213 -6.97 -6.18 -13.31
CA GLY A 213 -6.81 -5.48 -14.60
C GLY A 213 -6.99 -3.96 -14.53
N ILE A 214 -7.14 -3.41 -13.33
CA ILE A 214 -7.14 -1.98 -13.04
C ILE A 214 -6.30 -1.71 -11.78
N GLY A 215 -5.69 -0.54 -11.67
CA GLY A 215 -4.95 -0.15 -10.48
C GLY A 215 -4.75 1.36 -10.38
N LEU A 216 -4.61 1.85 -9.16
CA LEU A 216 -4.24 3.24 -8.89
C LEU A 216 -2.71 3.39 -8.92
N PHE A 217 -2.24 4.42 -9.63
CA PHE A 217 -0.83 4.81 -9.72
C PHE A 217 -0.66 6.12 -8.99
N ASP A 218 -0.13 6.05 -7.76
CA ASP A 218 0.09 7.17 -6.83
C ASP A 218 1.43 7.89 -7.04
N ARG A 219 2.20 7.47 -8.06
CA ARG A 219 3.46 8.09 -8.49
C ARG A 219 3.26 8.81 -9.81
N LEU A 220 3.15 10.13 -9.74
CA LEU A 220 2.86 11.03 -10.85
C LEU A 220 4.17 11.55 -11.47
N ASN A 221 4.16 11.76 -12.79
CA ASN A 221 5.35 12.16 -13.54
C ASN A 221 5.47 13.68 -13.77
N GLU A 222 4.37 14.44 -13.62
CA GLU A 222 4.34 15.89 -13.85
C GLU A 222 4.95 16.67 -12.67
N LEU A 223 6.28 16.60 -12.52
CA LEU A 223 6.98 17.11 -11.32
C LEU A 223 6.72 18.59 -11.03
N LYS A 224 6.59 19.44 -12.05
CA LYS A 224 6.32 20.88 -11.87
C LYS A 224 4.98 21.12 -11.17
N LEU A 225 4.00 20.21 -11.32
CA LEU A 225 2.67 20.35 -10.73
C LEU A 225 2.70 20.26 -9.20
N SER A 226 3.63 19.51 -8.60
CA SER A 226 3.68 19.32 -7.14
C SER A 226 3.87 20.64 -6.37
N ASN A 227 4.85 21.46 -6.78
CA ASN A 227 5.09 22.77 -6.20
C ASN A 227 3.95 23.76 -6.50
N HIS A 228 3.34 23.69 -7.69
CA HIS A 228 2.19 24.54 -8.03
C HIS A 228 0.98 24.22 -7.16
N VAL A 229 0.71 22.94 -6.90
CA VAL A 229 -0.34 22.50 -5.97
C VAL A 229 -0.05 23.03 -4.56
N ILE A 230 1.18 22.93 -4.07
CA ILE A 230 1.55 23.47 -2.74
C ILE A 230 1.29 24.98 -2.67
N LYS A 231 1.77 25.74 -3.65
CA LYS A 231 1.58 27.20 -3.71
C LYS A 231 0.10 27.57 -3.76
N TYR A 232 -0.67 26.88 -4.60
CA TYR A 232 -2.10 27.11 -4.70
C TYR A 232 -2.81 26.86 -3.37
N LEU A 233 -2.54 25.71 -2.73
CA LEU A 233 -3.16 25.35 -1.45
C LEU A 233 -2.76 26.31 -0.31
N LEU A 234 -1.52 26.81 -0.32
CA LEU A 234 -1.05 27.81 0.65
C LEU A 234 -1.68 29.19 0.43
N ALA A 235 -2.10 29.52 -0.79
CA ALA A 235 -2.74 30.79 -1.12
C ALA A 235 -4.26 30.78 -0.89
N LEU A 236 -4.86 29.64 -0.52
CA LEU A 236 -6.29 29.53 -0.24
C LEU A 236 -6.64 30.28 1.06
N GLU A 237 -7.10 31.52 0.91
CA GLU A 237 -7.63 32.37 1.98
C GLU A 237 -9.17 32.40 1.92
N GLY A 238 -9.88 32.14 3.04
CA GLY A 238 -11.35 32.34 3.14
C GLY A 238 -12.17 31.26 3.88
N ASP A 239 -13.33 31.62 4.44
CA ASP A 239 -14.12 30.88 5.47
C ASP A 239 -14.76 29.54 5.04
N ASN A 240 -14.73 29.19 3.75
CA ASN A 240 -15.55 28.08 3.22
C ASN A 240 -14.75 26.94 2.55
N GLY A 241 -13.43 26.88 2.74
CA GLY A 241 -12.56 25.89 2.09
C GLY A 241 -11.63 25.15 3.05
N LEU A 242 -11.00 24.09 2.53
CA LEU A 242 -9.96 23.33 3.22
C LEU A 242 -8.68 24.17 3.24
N ARG A 243 -8.22 24.56 4.44
CA ARG A 243 -7.03 25.42 4.61
C ARG A 243 -5.87 24.66 5.23
N LEU A 244 -4.67 25.11 4.93
CA LEU A 244 -3.43 24.61 5.52
C LEU A 244 -3.11 25.39 6.79
N ASP A 245 -2.70 24.72 7.86
CA ASP A 245 -2.15 25.38 9.04
C ASP A 245 -0.66 25.68 8.81
N HIS A 246 -0.36 26.93 8.45
CA HIS A 246 0.99 27.38 8.14
C HIS A 246 2.00 27.16 9.28
N ASN A 247 1.55 27.11 10.54
CA ASN A 247 2.46 26.90 11.69
C ASN A 247 2.94 25.45 11.83
N THR A 248 2.33 24.54 11.06
CA THR A 248 2.58 23.10 11.16
C THR A 248 3.37 22.56 9.99
N ILE A 249 3.78 23.43 9.05
CA ILE A 249 4.56 23.06 7.87
C ILE A 249 5.87 22.42 8.32
N ARG A 250 6.10 21.19 7.86
CA ARG A 250 7.32 20.42 8.09
C ARG A 250 7.86 19.88 6.79
N ARG A 251 9.18 19.83 6.70
CA ARG A 251 9.89 19.15 5.62
C ARG A 251 10.63 17.96 6.20
N THR A 252 10.42 16.79 5.63
CA THR A 252 11.04 15.56 6.13
C THR A 252 11.62 14.75 4.99
N TYR A 253 12.55 13.88 5.33
CA TYR A 253 13.16 12.93 4.43
C TYR A 253 12.95 11.52 4.97
N ALA A 254 12.62 10.59 4.09
CA ALA A 254 12.54 9.16 4.40
C ALA A 254 13.36 8.37 3.37
N LEU A 255 14.17 7.46 3.88
CA LEU A 255 14.98 6.55 3.06
C LEU A 255 14.30 5.20 2.99
N THR A 256 14.29 4.58 1.81
CA THR A 256 13.89 3.18 1.66
C THR A 256 14.95 2.42 0.87
N LEU A 257 15.36 1.28 1.40
CA LEU A 257 16.30 0.36 0.77
C LEU A 257 15.57 -0.93 0.38
N GLY A 258 15.49 -1.22 -0.92
CA GLY A 258 14.85 -2.41 -1.45
C GLY A 258 15.78 -3.62 -1.44
N LEU A 259 15.28 -4.73 -0.92
CA LEU A 259 15.94 -6.03 -0.78
C LEU A 259 15.05 -7.13 -1.37
N GLN A 260 14.93 -7.18 -2.70
CA GLN A 260 14.04 -8.12 -3.41
C GLN A 260 12.58 -8.06 -2.89
N TRP A 261 12.24 -8.90 -1.90
CA TRP A 261 10.91 -9.05 -1.31
C TRP A 261 10.73 -8.24 -0.02
N LYS A 262 11.81 -7.72 0.56
CA LYS A 262 11.81 -6.90 1.78
C LYS A 262 12.24 -5.48 1.47
N GLU A 263 11.86 -4.57 2.35
CA GLU A 263 12.29 -3.18 2.34
C GLU A 263 12.72 -2.78 3.74
N VAL A 264 13.75 -1.94 3.81
CA VAL A 264 14.14 -1.26 5.05
C VAL A 264 13.76 0.20 4.91
N TYR A 265 12.88 0.65 5.80
CA TYR A 265 12.39 2.01 5.89
C TYR A 265 13.12 2.72 7.02
N VAL A 266 13.60 3.93 6.76
CA VAL A 266 14.16 4.82 7.77
C VAL A 266 13.40 6.14 7.71
N GLU A 267 12.55 6.35 8.70
CA GLU A 267 11.69 7.54 8.79
C GLU A 267 12.41 8.66 9.57
N GLY A 268 12.38 9.87 9.00
CA GLY A 268 12.89 11.07 9.67
C GLY A 268 14.41 11.14 9.69
N CYS A 269 14.96 12.03 8.86
CA CYS A 269 16.35 12.44 8.95
C CYS A 269 16.47 13.72 9.78
N GLU A 270 17.28 13.69 10.83
CA GLU A 270 17.65 14.86 11.62
C GLU A 270 19.11 15.19 11.31
N ASN A 271 19.39 16.47 11.03
CA ASN A 271 20.74 17.00 10.79
C ASN A 271 21.57 16.29 9.69
N GLY A 272 20.92 15.72 8.67
CA GLY A 272 21.61 15.05 7.55
C GLY A 272 22.09 13.63 7.84
N SER A 273 21.73 13.06 9.00
CA SER A 273 22.03 11.67 9.36
C SER A 273 20.75 10.82 9.49
N PHE A 274 20.82 9.58 9.03
CA PHE A 274 19.72 8.62 9.19
C PHE A 274 19.84 7.91 10.54
N ASP A 275 18.77 7.97 11.34
CA ASP A 275 18.74 7.31 12.66
C ASP A 275 18.43 5.82 12.50
N THR A 276 19.41 4.97 12.78
CA THR A 276 19.26 3.52 12.72
C THR A 276 18.26 2.97 13.73
N LEU A 277 17.98 3.69 14.83
CA LEU A 277 16.94 3.29 15.79
C LEU A 277 15.53 3.40 15.21
N ARG A 278 15.35 4.22 14.16
CA ARG A 278 14.10 4.37 13.42
C ARG A 278 14.02 3.47 12.19
N ALA A 279 15.05 2.65 11.95
CA ALA A 279 15.05 1.71 10.85
C ALA A 279 14.12 0.53 11.16
N LYS A 280 13.20 0.25 10.24
CA LYS A 280 12.29 -0.90 10.30
C LYS A 280 12.44 -1.72 9.02
N MET A 281 12.56 -3.04 9.15
CA MET A 281 12.54 -3.95 8.01
C MET A 281 11.17 -4.61 7.90
N GLY A 282 10.59 -4.66 6.72
CA GLY A 282 9.31 -5.34 6.49
C GLY A 282 9.17 -5.86 5.06
N ILE A 283 8.03 -6.45 4.74
CA ILE A 283 7.71 -6.89 3.38
C ILE A 283 7.49 -5.66 2.48
N ALA A 284 8.09 -5.69 1.28
CA ALA A 284 8.03 -4.59 0.31
C ALA A 284 6.60 -4.24 -0.15
N CYS A 285 5.72 -5.24 -0.18
CA CYS A 285 4.34 -5.14 -0.59
C CYS A 285 3.44 -5.62 0.54
N PRO A 286 3.14 -4.77 1.55
CA PRO A 286 2.31 -5.16 2.68
C PRO A 286 0.90 -5.57 2.23
N THR A 287 0.27 -6.46 2.99
CA THR A 287 -1.10 -6.90 2.72
C THR A 287 -2.08 -5.76 2.97
N LYS A 288 -2.94 -5.49 2.00
CA LYS A 288 -3.96 -4.44 2.09
C LYS A 288 -5.23 -4.99 2.71
N TRP A 289 -5.53 -4.60 3.94
CA TRP A 289 -6.73 -5.00 4.68
C TRP A 289 -7.95 -4.13 4.40
N LEU A 290 -7.69 -2.93 3.90
CA LEU A 290 -8.68 -2.06 3.28
C LEU A 290 -8.04 -1.53 2.01
N ASN A 291 -8.77 -1.56 0.89
CA ASN A 291 -8.29 -1.04 -0.39
C ASN A 291 -9.47 -0.64 -1.25
N TRP A 292 -9.94 0.59 -1.08
CA TRP A 292 -11.02 1.13 -1.89
C TRP A 292 -10.48 2.19 -2.82
N VAL A 293 -10.76 2.06 -4.11
CA VAL A 293 -10.29 2.95 -5.16
C VAL A 293 -11.49 3.67 -5.74
N MET A 294 -11.42 4.99 -5.81
CA MET A 294 -12.41 5.84 -6.47
C MET A 294 -11.85 6.28 -7.82
N ALA A 295 -12.39 5.70 -8.89
CA ALA A 295 -12.13 6.19 -10.24
C ALA A 295 -13.02 7.41 -10.50
N THR A 296 -12.41 8.53 -10.91
CA THR A 296 -13.05 9.83 -11.04
C THR A 296 -12.77 10.42 -12.43
N PRO A 297 -13.35 9.87 -13.52
CA PRO A 297 -12.96 10.21 -14.90
C PRO A 297 -13.15 11.70 -15.27
N ASP A 298 -13.94 12.44 -14.49
CA ASP A 298 -14.26 13.87 -14.63
C ASP A 298 -13.40 14.82 -13.79
N MET A 299 -12.37 14.29 -13.13
CA MET A 299 -11.37 15.04 -12.36
C MET A 299 -9.96 14.68 -12.85
N ARG A 300 -8.96 15.50 -12.53
CA ARG A 300 -7.54 15.26 -12.84
C ARG A 300 -6.96 14.06 -12.09
N LEU A 301 -7.29 13.90 -10.82
CA LEU A 301 -6.77 12.83 -9.97
C LEU A 301 -7.89 11.92 -9.48
N ASP A 302 -7.62 10.62 -9.50
CA ASP A 302 -8.36 9.60 -8.76
C ASP A 302 -7.81 9.49 -7.33
N TRP A 303 -8.49 8.72 -6.48
CA TRP A 303 -7.99 8.50 -5.12
C TRP A 303 -8.32 7.11 -4.60
N SER A 304 -7.59 6.67 -3.58
CA SER A 304 -7.91 5.45 -2.84
C SER A 304 -7.75 5.67 -1.35
N ILE A 305 -8.50 4.92 -0.56
CA ILE A 305 -8.22 4.73 0.85
C ILE A 305 -7.74 3.30 1.05
N ARG A 306 -6.62 3.14 1.76
CA ARG A 306 -6.08 1.82 2.09
C ARG A 306 -5.60 1.73 3.52
N ALA A 307 -5.68 0.53 4.09
CA ALA A 307 -5.05 0.17 5.34
C ALA A 307 -4.14 -1.04 5.10
N ASP A 308 -2.85 -0.82 5.24
CA ASP A 308 -1.82 -1.84 5.00
C ASP A 308 -1.40 -2.44 6.34
N ALA A 309 -1.24 -3.77 6.39
CA ALA A 309 -0.65 -4.48 7.52
C ALA A 309 0.86 -4.61 7.34
N TYR A 310 1.60 -4.15 8.35
CA TYR A 310 3.04 -4.22 8.42
C TYR A 310 3.45 -5.18 9.53
N ASP A 311 4.18 -6.21 9.12
CA ASP A 311 4.95 -7.07 10.01
C ASP A 311 6.41 -6.63 9.94
N PHE A 312 6.87 -6.01 11.01
CA PHE A 312 8.24 -5.52 11.11
C PHE A 312 9.15 -6.54 11.76
N GLU A 313 10.31 -6.75 11.14
CA GLU A 313 11.40 -7.57 11.63
C GLU A 313 12.58 -6.71 12.09
N SER A 314 13.48 -7.31 12.87
CA SER A 314 14.74 -6.68 13.25
C SER A 314 15.61 -6.41 12.01
N VAL A 315 16.11 -5.18 11.88
CA VAL A 315 17.05 -4.81 10.81
C VAL A 315 18.40 -5.50 11.07
N PRO A 316 18.97 -6.25 10.09
CA PRO A 316 20.28 -6.88 10.25
C PRO A 316 21.40 -5.86 10.53
N ASP A 317 22.34 -6.21 11.41
CA ASP A 317 23.47 -5.33 11.80
C ASP A 317 24.26 -4.79 10.61
N GLY A 318 24.43 -5.61 9.57
CA GLY A 318 25.11 -5.20 8.35
C GLY A 318 24.39 -4.06 7.61
N ILE A 319 23.06 -4.02 7.67
CA ILE A 319 22.25 -2.95 7.10
C ILE A 319 22.29 -1.72 8.01
N ASN A 320 22.26 -1.89 9.34
CA ASN A 320 22.44 -0.76 10.26
C ASN A 320 23.79 -0.06 10.04
N LYS A 321 24.87 -0.84 9.83
CA LYS A 321 26.18 -0.28 9.43
C LYS A 321 26.09 0.50 8.13
N LEU A 322 25.45 -0.06 7.11
CA LEU A 322 25.23 0.64 5.84
C LEU A 322 24.49 1.97 6.05
N ILE A 323 23.37 1.97 6.79
CA ILE A 323 22.57 3.17 7.06
C ILE A 323 23.42 4.26 7.74
N ASN A 324 24.26 3.89 8.71
CA ASN A 324 25.17 4.83 9.38
C ASN A 324 26.24 5.41 8.45
N GLU A 325 26.56 4.75 7.34
CA GLU A 325 27.49 5.22 6.33
C GLU A 325 26.80 6.01 5.20
N LEU A 326 25.47 6.04 5.18
CA LEU A 326 24.71 6.93 4.32
C LEU A 326 24.65 8.31 4.97
N SER A 327 24.99 9.34 4.20
CA SER A 327 24.73 10.71 4.61
C SER A 327 23.71 11.35 3.68
N LEU A 328 22.84 12.17 4.26
CA LEU A 328 21.93 13.02 3.53
C LEU A 328 22.49 14.44 3.55
N ILE A 329 22.62 15.05 2.38
CA ILE A 329 22.73 16.49 2.24
C ILE A 329 21.32 17.02 2.01
N PRO A 330 20.67 17.64 3.01
CA PRO A 330 19.33 18.21 2.81
C PRO A 330 19.39 19.34 1.78
N ALA A 331 18.30 19.52 1.04
CA ALA A 331 18.17 20.67 0.18
C ALA A 331 18.19 21.98 0.99
N THR A 332 18.93 22.97 0.49
CA THR A 332 18.83 24.36 0.96
C THR A 332 17.68 25.05 0.24
N TYR A 333 16.85 25.73 1.03
CA TYR A 333 15.69 26.50 0.57
C TYR A 333 16.00 27.97 0.82
N GLU A 334 16.45 28.70 -0.20
CA GLU A 334 16.95 30.07 -0.03
C GLU A 334 15.86 31.15 0.03
N GLU A 335 14.67 30.96 -0.55
CA GLU A 335 13.43 31.69 -0.20
C GLU A 335 12.23 31.19 -1.06
N THR A 336 11.08 31.09 -0.38
CA THR A 336 9.65 30.96 -0.77
C THR A 336 9.10 30.10 -1.92
N ASP A 337 9.85 29.67 -2.95
CA ASP A 337 9.18 29.16 -4.17
C ASP A 337 9.35 27.68 -4.53
N ASP A 338 10.28 26.96 -3.90
CA ASP A 338 10.44 25.52 -4.08
C ASP A 338 10.28 24.79 -2.75
N PHE A 339 9.15 24.10 -2.57
CA PHE A 339 8.83 23.41 -1.32
C PHE A 339 9.34 21.96 -1.28
N LEU A 340 9.73 21.42 -2.44
CA LEU A 340 10.02 20.00 -2.63
C LEU A 340 11.37 19.72 -3.29
N LYS A 341 12.28 20.70 -3.34
CA LYS A 341 13.67 20.50 -3.76
C LYS A 341 14.23 19.22 -3.11
N PRO A 342 14.62 18.20 -3.89
CA PRO A 342 15.09 16.93 -3.34
C PRO A 342 16.45 17.08 -2.66
N GLY A 343 16.70 16.27 -1.64
CA GLY A 343 18.02 16.15 -1.03
C GLY A 343 18.96 15.27 -1.84
N GLU A 344 20.20 15.14 -1.38
CA GLU A 344 21.19 14.24 -1.97
C GLU A 344 21.61 13.16 -0.97
N VAL A 345 21.58 11.89 -1.39
CA VAL A 345 22.10 10.78 -0.59
C VAL A 345 23.51 10.45 -1.06
N ILE A 346 24.48 10.53 -0.15
CA ILE A 346 25.84 10.06 -0.40
C ILE A 346 26.00 8.68 0.23
N VAL A 347 26.50 7.75 -0.58
CA VAL A 347 26.82 6.40 -0.14
C VAL A 347 28.30 6.31 0.22
N GLY A 348 28.59 5.94 1.47
CA GLY A 348 29.91 5.56 1.94
C GLY A 348 30.37 4.18 1.44
N GLN A 349 30.81 3.31 2.34
CA GLN A 349 31.26 1.95 2.00
C GLN A 349 30.08 0.96 2.01
N ALA A 350 29.48 0.76 0.84
CA ALA A 350 28.37 -0.18 0.67
C ALA A 350 28.64 -1.64 1.11
N GLY A 351 29.91 -2.02 1.29
CA GLY A 351 30.33 -3.32 1.81
C GLY A 351 29.69 -4.50 1.06
N PRO A 352 29.28 -5.58 1.76
CA PRO A 352 28.66 -6.75 1.15
C PRO A 352 27.21 -6.52 0.66
N TRP A 353 26.62 -5.35 0.92
CA TRP A 353 25.24 -5.04 0.57
C TRP A 353 25.10 -4.37 -0.79
N LYS A 354 26.21 -3.91 -1.41
CA LYS A 354 26.21 -3.21 -2.69
C LYS A 354 25.37 -3.89 -3.77
N ASP A 355 25.50 -5.21 -3.90
CA ASP A 355 24.82 -5.99 -4.93
C ASP A 355 23.53 -6.66 -4.44
N LYS A 356 23.21 -6.51 -3.14
CA LYS A 356 21.97 -7.03 -2.53
C LYS A 356 20.84 -6.00 -2.52
N ILE A 357 21.19 -4.72 -2.46
CA ILE A 357 20.23 -3.63 -2.54
C ILE A 357 19.81 -3.47 -4.01
N SER A 358 18.56 -3.80 -4.31
CA SER A 358 18.00 -3.70 -5.66
C SER A 358 17.60 -2.27 -6.03
N GLU A 359 17.20 -1.48 -5.05
CA GLU A 359 16.68 -0.13 -5.22
C GLU A 359 16.98 0.73 -3.98
N THR A 360 17.23 2.01 -4.20
CA THR A 360 17.29 3.02 -3.13
C THR A 360 16.31 4.13 -3.46
N ARG A 361 15.50 4.52 -2.49
CA ARG A 361 14.53 5.62 -2.59
C ARG A 361 14.77 6.66 -1.53
N LEU A 362 14.79 7.93 -1.93
CA LEU A 362 14.69 9.06 -1.02
C LEU A 362 13.36 9.78 -1.29
N LYS A 363 12.47 9.81 -0.29
CA LYS A 363 11.24 10.60 -0.32
C LYS A 363 11.50 11.92 0.43
N THR A 364 11.37 13.04 -0.26
CA THR A 364 11.33 14.39 0.32
C THR A 364 9.87 14.82 0.42
N THR A 365 9.41 15.14 1.63
CA THR A 365 8.01 15.39 1.92
C THR A 365 7.82 16.82 2.43
N PHE A 366 6.82 17.51 1.87
CA PHE A 366 6.14 18.65 2.46
C PHE A 366 4.91 18.13 3.20
N ALA A 367 4.89 18.26 4.52
CA ALA A 367 3.79 17.82 5.38
C ALA A 367 3.18 19.02 6.10
N VAL A 368 1.85 19.09 6.14
CA VAL A 368 1.12 20.21 6.77
C VAL A 368 -0.24 19.75 7.26
N GLU A 369 -0.67 20.30 8.39
CA GLU A 369 -1.97 19.99 8.95
C GLU A 369 -3.10 20.74 8.22
N LEU A 370 -4.25 20.09 8.10
CA LEU A 370 -5.45 20.73 7.55
C LEU A 370 -6.22 21.40 8.68
N GLN A 371 -6.32 22.73 8.63
CA GLN A 371 -6.90 23.55 9.69
C GLN A 371 -8.34 23.12 10.01
N GLY A 372 -8.64 22.95 11.29
CA GLY A 372 -9.98 22.55 11.75
C GLY A 372 -10.33 21.08 11.49
N THR A 373 -9.38 20.26 11.04
CA THR A 373 -9.58 18.83 10.80
C THR A 373 -8.49 18.00 11.51
N PRO A 374 -8.72 16.68 11.74
CA PRO A 374 -7.71 15.79 12.32
C PRO A 374 -6.66 15.30 11.30
N TYR A 375 -6.73 15.78 10.05
CA TYR A 375 -5.96 15.24 8.94
C TYR A 375 -4.73 16.09 8.63
N MET A 376 -3.76 15.44 8.00
CA MET A 376 -2.51 16.00 7.54
C MET A 376 -2.34 15.66 6.06
N LEU A 377 -1.93 16.66 5.29
CA LEU A 377 -1.59 16.55 3.89
C LEU A 377 -0.09 16.30 3.77
N GLU A 378 0.28 15.31 2.97
CA GLU A 378 1.65 15.10 2.49
C GLU A 378 1.70 15.27 0.98
N ILE A 379 2.58 16.13 0.49
CA ILE A 379 2.99 16.17 -0.92
C ILE A 379 4.48 15.85 -0.94
N SER A 380 4.93 14.99 -1.85
CA SER A 380 6.31 14.52 -1.83
C SER A 380 6.90 14.34 -3.22
N ILE A 381 8.22 14.45 -3.31
CA ILE A 381 9.02 13.97 -4.45
C ILE A 381 9.85 12.77 -3.97
N THR A 382 9.84 11.70 -4.75
CA THR A 382 10.64 10.50 -4.53
C THR A 382 11.70 10.38 -5.62
N GLN A 383 12.96 10.38 -5.22
CA GLN A 383 14.09 9.96 -6.04
C GLN A 383 14.26 8.45 -5.94
N ILE A 384 14.39 7.78 -7.08
CA ILE A 384 14.50 6.32 -7.18
C ILE A 384 15.77 5.97 -7.98
N TRP A 385 16.69 5.25 -7.34
CA TRP A 385 17.92 4.75 -7.94
C TRP A 385 17.94 3.22 -7.99
N LYS A 386 18.58 2.67 -9.02
CA LYS A 386 18.87 1.23 -9.09
C LYS A 386 20.06 0.90 -8.20
N GLY A 387 19.81 0.08 -7.17
CA GLY A 387 20.75 -0.17 -6.08
C GLY A 387 21.26 1.10 -5.41
N LEU A 388 22.48 1.07 -4.89
CA LEU A 388 23.10 2.20 -4.16
C LEU A 388 23.79 3.23 -5.07
N LYS A 389 23.37 3.37 -6.34
CA LYS A 389 24.00 4.27 -7.31
C LYS A 389 23.43 5.70 -7.24
N THR A 390 23.51 6.33 -6.08
CA THR A 390 22.86 7.63 -5.81
C THR A 390 23.51 8.82 -6.53
N ARG A 391 24.75 8.67 -7.03
CA ARG A 391 25.43 9.67 -7.88
C ARG A 391 24.92 9.71 -9.32
N SER A 392 24.18 8.71 -9.76
CA SER A 392 23.57 8.70 -11.09
C SER A 392 22.22 9.44 -11.07
N PRO A 393 21.73 9.95 -12.21
CA PRO A 393 20.42 10.56 -12.30
C PRO A 393 19.33 9.61 -11.74
N ALA A 394 18.53 10.12 -10.82
CA ALA A 394 17.41 9.39 -10.24
C ALA A 394 16.21 9.40 -11.19
N LYS A 395 15.40 8.34 -11.16
CA LYS A 395 14.01 8.46 -11.62
C LYS A 395 13.24 9.26 -10.57
N LEU A 396 12.57 10.31 -11.00
CA LEU A 396 11.75 11.15 -10.13
C LEU A 396 10.27 10.80 -10.31
N ALA A 397 9.53 10.84 -9.21
CA ALA A 397 8.08 10.84 -9.20
C ALA A 397 7.59 11.72 -8.05
N TRP A 398 6.40 12.29 -8.17
CA TRP A 398 5.75 12.99 -7.06
C TRP A 398 4.47 12.29 -6.65
N GLY A 399 3.98 12.58 -5.46
CA GLY A 399 2.73 12.01 -4.95
C GLY A 399 2.09 12.91 -3.91
N ILE A 400 0.79 12.70 -3.69
CA ILE A 400 -0.02 13.42 -2.71
C ILE A 400 -0.82 12.40 -1.90
N GLN A 401 -0.78 12.56 -0.58
CA GLN A 401 -1.33 11.62 0.38
C GLN A 401 -2.00 12.39 1.51
N LEU A 402 -3.06 11.82 2.08
CA LEU A 402 -3.75 12.34 3.26
C LEU A 402 -3.73 11.29 4.37
N TYR A 403 -3.38 11.73 5.57
CA TYR A 403 -3.24 10.90 6.76
C TYR A 403 -4.04 11.49 7.93
N GLY A 404 -4.68 10.65 8.73
CA GLY A 404 -5.23 11.03 10.03
C GLY A 404 -4.15 10.96 11.11
N LYS A 405 -3.88 12.06 11.81
CA LYS A 405 -2.84 12.12 12.85
C LYS A 405 -3.02 11.09 13.95
N HIS A 406 -4.27 10.69 14.19
CA HIS A 406 -4.67 9.74 15.20
C HIS A 406 -4.69 8.29 14.71
N TRP A 407 -4.65 8.03 13.40
CA TRP A 407 -4.92 6.69 12.84
C TRP A 407 -3.96 5.62 13.35
N ASP A 408 -2.65 5.88 13.36
CA ASP A 408 -1.67 4.88 13.80
C ASP A 408 -1.92 4.44 15.25
N SER A 409 -2.26 5.37 16.13
CA SER A 409 -2.60 5.07 17.52
C SER A 409 -3.97 4.42 17.68
N ALA A 410 -4.99 4.95 17.01
CA ALA A 410 -6.38 4.53 17.16
C ALA A 410 -6.63 3.15 16.55
N MET A 411 -6.00 2.84 15.42
CA MET A 411 -6.20 1.57 14.74
C MET A 411 -5.48 0.40 15.40
N ASN A 412 -4.37 0.68 16.10
CA ASN A 412 -3.52 -0.34 16.72
C ASN A 412 -3.71 -0.43 18.23
N GLN A 413 -4.66 0.30 18.81
CA GLN A 413 -5.08 0.10 20.18
C GLN A 413 -5.73 -1.28 20.32
N VAL A 414 -5.21 -2.12 21.22
CA VAL A 414 -5.71 -3.49 21.45
C VAL A 414 -6.56 -3.55 22.72
N ASN A 415 -7.74 -4.16 22.63
CA ASN A 415 -8.57 -4.43 23.79
C ASN A 415 -7.91 -5.52 24.66
N PRO A 416 -7.66 -5.27 25.96
CA PRO A 416 -6.99 -6.24 26.83
C PRO A 416 -7.71 -7.60 26.96
N HIS A 417 -9.03 -7.62 26.78
CA HIS A 417 -9.85 -8.82 26.99
C HIS A 417 -10.00 -9.65 25.72
N SER A 418 -10.32 -9.00 24.58
CA SER A 418 -10.53 -9.72 23.32
C SER A 418 -9.25 -9.93 22.52
N ARG A 419 -8.15 -9.23 22.87
CA ARG A 419 -6.90 -9.14 22.11
C ARG A 419 -7.06 -8.66 20.66
N ARG A 420 -8.25 -8.17 20.30
CA ARG A 420 -8.52 -7.54 19.01
C ARG A 420 -8.28 -6.05 19.08
N LYS A 421 -8.08 -5.43 17.92
CA LYS A 421 -8.03 -3.97 17.83
C LYS A 421 -9.37 -3.37 18.24
N ASP A 422 -9.31 -2.23 18.91
CA ASP A 422 -10.43 -1.47 19.43
C ASP A 422 -10.40 -0.05 18.89
N TRP A 423 -11.17 0.17 17.83
CA TRP A 423 -11.30 1.48 17.18
C TRP A 423 -12.29 2.40 17.91
N GLY A 424 -12.68 2.03 19.13
CA GLY A 424 -13.69 2.71 19.93
C GLY A 424 -15.11 2.33 19.52
N GLU A 425 -16.04 2.61 20.42
CA GLU A 425 -17.48 2.43 20.18
C GLU A 425 -17.92 3.13 18.88
N GLY A 426 -18.56 2.37 17.99
CA GLY A 426 -18.97 2.86 16.67
C GLY A 426 -17.80 3.35 15.79
N GLN A 427 -16.56 2.91 16.06
CA GLN A 427 -15.33 3.30 15.36
C GLN A 427 -14.98 4.80 15.47
N LYS A 428 -15.44 5.45 16.55
CA LYS A 428 -15.28 6.90 16.76
C LYS A 428 -13.82 7.36 16.92
N ASN A 429 -12.89 6.45 17.26
CA ASN A 429 -11.48 6.82 17.39
C ASN A 429 -10.79 6.90 16.02
N VAL A 430 -11.28 6.18 15.00
CA VAL A 430 -10.72 6.21 13.63
C VAL A 430 -11.45 7.23 12.77
N TRP A 431 -12.78 7.23 12.83
CA TRP A 431 -13.65 8.20 12.16
C TRP A 431 -14.13 9.23 13.17
N VAL A 432 -13.32 10.25 13.40
CA VAL A 432 -13.56 11.24 14.45
C VAL A 432 -14.68 12.22 14.08
N GLY A 433 -15.35 12.74 15.10
CA GLY A 433 -16.46 13.68 14.97
C GLY A 433 -17.38 13.61 16.19
N THR A 434 -18.18 14.65 16.40
CA THR A 434 -19.10 14.74 17.55
C THR A 434 -20.44 14.06 17.30
N ASP A 435 -20.78 13.77 16.04
CA ASP A 435 -22.04 13.09 15.69
C ASP A 435 -21.96 11.61 16.09
N PRO A 436 -22.98 11.04 16.77
CA PRO A 436 -22.97 9.63 17.16
C PRO A 436 -23.07 8.65 15.97
N ASP A 437 -23.57 9.07 14.81
CA ASP A 437 -23.71 8.22 13.63
C ASP A 437 -22.38 8.07 12.87
N LEU A 438 -21.94 6.82 12.67
CA LEU A 438 -20.72 6.50 11.92
C LEU A 438 -20.79 7.01 10.48
N GLY A 439 -21.96 6.90 9.82
CA GLY A 439 -22.12 7.33 8.44
C GLY A 439 -21.90 8.84 8.27
N ARG A 440 -22.35 9.64 9.23
CA ARG A 440 -22.13 11.09 9.26
C ARG A 440 -20.68 11.46 9.50
N ARG A 441 -20.00 10.81 10.46
CA ARG A 441 -18.55 11.02 10.67
C ARG A 441 -17.74 10.64 9.43
N PHE A 442 -18.07 9.50 8.82
CA PHE A 442 -17.42 9.05 7.58
C PHE A 442 -17.73 9.98 6.39
N ARG A 443 -18.95 10.52 6.30
CA ARG A 443 -19.27 11.55 5.29
C ARG A 443 -18.41 12.79 5.44
N SER A 444 -18.21 13.29 6.66
CA SER A 444 -17.33 14.45 6.90
C SER A 444 -15.90 14.17 6.44
N PHE A 445 -15.40 12.96 6.64
CA PHE A 445 -14.12 12.53 6.06
C PHE A 445 -14.13 12.57 4.52
N LEU A 446 -15.17 12.01 3.87
CA LEU A 446 -15.29 12.05 2.41
C LEU A 446 -15.33 13.50 1.88
N GLU A 447 -16.01 14.40 2.58
CA GLU A 447 -16.05 15.82 2.21
C GLU A 447 -14.65 16.45 2.22
N VAL A 448 -13.79 16.12 3.18
CA VAL A 448 -12.38 16.59 3.22
C VAL A 448 -11.58 16.05 2.02
N VAL A 449 -11.70 14.75 1.72
CA VAL A 449 -10.99 14.13 0.58
C VAL A 449 -11.42 14.77 -0.75
N LEU A 450 -12.73 14.97 -0.93
CA LEU A 450 -13.29 15.57 -2.14
C LEU A 450 -12.95 17.06 -2.26
N GLN A 451 -12.88 17.80 -1.15
CA GLN A 451 -12.39 19.19 -1.16
C GLN A 451 -10.95 19.27 -1.63
N LEU A 452 -10.07 18.42 -1.09
CA LEU A 452 -8.67 18.36 -1.52
C LEU A 452 -8.56 17.99 -3.00
N GLN A 453 -9.32 16.97 -3.45
CA GLN A 453 -9.38 16.59 -4.86
C GLN A 453 -9.80 17.76 -5.76
N GLN A 454 -10.85 18.49 -5.36
CA GLN A 454 -11.35 19.66 -6.09
C GLN A 454 -10.31 20.78 -6.14
N HIS A 455 -9.61 21.07 -5.04
CA HIS A 455 -8.57 22.09 -5.04
C HIS A 455 -7.40 21.73 -5.98
N VAL A 456 -7.04 20.46 -6.10
CA VAL A 456 -6.00 20.02 -7.07
C VAL A 456 -6.48 20.12 -8.52
N GLU A 457 -7.76 19.85 -8.77
CA GLU A 457 -8.41 20.07 -10.07
C GLU A 457 -8.40 21.55 -10.47
N ASP A 458 -8.67 22.44 -9.51
CA ASP A 458 -8.75 23.89 -9.72
C ASP A 458 -7.37 24.56 -9.92
N VAL A 459 -6.26 23.82 -9.73
CA VAL A 459 -4.92 24.32 -10.05
C VAL A 459 -4.81 24.57 -11.55
N PRO A 460 -4.52 25.83 -11.97
CA PRO A 460 -4.37 26.18 -13.37
C PRO A 460 -3.35 25.30 -14.09
N PRO A 461 -3.52 25.06 -15.40
CA PRO A 461 -2.51 24.38 -16.19
C PRO A 461 -1.17 25.11 -16.07
N LEU A 462 -0.07 24.36 -16.06
CA LEU A 462 1.26 24.94 -16.16
C LEU A 462 1.32 25.73 -17.48
N ILE A 463 1.46 27.06 -17.39
CA ILE A 463 1.79 27.86 -18.56
C ILE A 463 3.18 27.38 -18.96
N LEU A 464 3.29 26.83 -20.18
CA LEU A 464 4.60 26.61 -20.79
C LEU A 464 5.17 28.01 -21.05
N GLU A 465 5.86 28.57 -20.07
CA GLU A 465 6.88 29.55 -20.40
C GLU A 465 7.85 28.82 -21.35
N GLU A 466 7.92 29.34 -22.57
CA GLU A 466 8.84 28.85 -23.60
C GLU A 466 10.24 28.75 -22.97
N ASP A 467 10.90 27.61 -23.18
CA ASP A 467 12.30 27.39 -22.79
C ASP A 467 13.21 28.43 -23.49
N GLU A 468 13.32 29.63 -22.92
CA GLU A 468 14.44 30.55 -23.13
C GLU A 468 15.34 30.51 -21.89
N ASP A 469 16.19 29.47 -21.81
CA ASP A 469 17.60 29.55 -21.38
C ASP A 469 18.21 28.15 -21.10
N LEU A 470 18.22 27.32 -22.14
CA LEU A 470 19.24 26.27 -22.29
C LEU A 470 20.03 26.52 -23.57
N SER A 471 20.70 27.67 -23.62
CA SER A 471 21.83 27.87 -24.52
C SER A 471 23.01 28.41 -23.72
N THR A 472 24.20 27.84 -23.97
CA THR A 472 25.51 28.08 -23.31
C THR A 472 25.59 27.63 -21.83
N VAL A 473 26.25 26.53 -21.45
CA VAL A 473 27.71 26.33 -21.59
C VAL A 473 28.03 24.86 -21.90
N ALA A 474 28.28 24.58 -23.18
CA ALA A 474 29.19 23.52 -23.60
C ALA A 474 30.21 24.20 -24.50
N ASN A 475 31.38 24.51 -23.94
CA ASN A 475 32.69 24.70 -24.59
C ASN A 475 33.65 25.29 -23.55
N VAL A 476 34.39 24.43 -22.85
CA VAL A 476 35.86 24.25 -22.87
C VAL A 476 36.18 23.02 -22.01
#